data_AF-A0A1U7EDT1-F1
#
_entry.id   AF-A0A1U7EDT1-F1
#
_cell.length_a   1.000
_cell.length_b   1.000
_cell.length_c   1.000
_cell.angle_alpha   90.00
_cell.angle_beta   90.00
_cell.angle_gamma   90.00
#
_symmetry.space_group_name_H-M   'P 1'
#
loop_
_entity.id
_entity.type
_entity.pdbx_description
1 polymer ?
#
loop_
_entity_poly.entity_id
_entity_poly.type
_entity_poly.pdbx_seq_one_letter_code
_entity_poly.pdbx_strand_id
1 'polypeptide(L)'
;MRIDILGIYLAEYNTNRNNSIKKLHIENKELEKLSIKIEQPSQNRLPLFDSMSENIFSTSTRFKIEELSENSYLYFLKEFFEAIEEADDTDSWLGSLDDLFQDKYPFQPNVIIYKLKEIYEHEKKSCIYIKAFKNNMLMEDRTILFGKMKKLDNESGVNEIGVLQGKSIFVLPQRDFICSVEKEHNNNITLKVYNAMELDKLFSVEKLIEDYAEKKIRRFVSADKDRKFKLTRSNADVFFKDTDGNDKTEEVVSEIITSKDIHLKKTYATFSGRSTKTVQKIDLQRLSDVVEKLREYILNPQTDNLFTVKELPRINITENTIYVDEKSVKIFAAMLNNEIIQKLLDGTIEIPYYQEN
;
A
#
# COMPACT_ATOMS: atom_id res chain seq x y z
N MET A 1 3.82 -21.01 -19.82
CA MET A 1 4.80 -19.93 -19.56
C MET A 1 5.85 -20.46 -18.60
N ARG A 2 7.14 -20.21 -18.88
CA ARG A 2 8.28 -20.57 -18.03
C ARG A 2 8.97 -19.28 -17.56
N ILE A 3 9.49 -19.27 -16.34
CA ILE A 3 10.35 -18.19 -15.83
C ILE A 3 11.76 -18.73 -15.72
N ASP A 4 12.73 -17.92 -16.15
CA ASP A 4 14.14 -18.11 -15.85
C ASP A 4 14.64 -16.89 -15.06
N ILE A 5 15.02 -17.06 -13.80
CA ILE A 5 15.64 -16.01 -12.99
C ILE A 5 17.11 -15.88 -13.38
N LEU A 6 17.52 -14.68 -13.76
CA LEU A 6 18.90 -14.36 -14.19
C LEU A 6 19.74 -13.79 -13.06
N GLY A 7 19.09 -13.20 -12.05
CA GLY A 7 19.76 -12.58 -10.93
C GLY A 7 18.77 -12.04 -9.91
N ILE A 8 19.25 -11.90 -8.68
CA ILE A 8 18.49 -11.29 -7.59
C ILE A 8 19.31 -10.16 -7.03
N TYR A 9 18.66 -9.03 -6.84
CA TYR A 9 19.26 -7.80 -6.39
C TYR A 9 18.54 -7.34 -5.13
N LEU A 10 19.33 -6.78 -4.22
CA LEU A 10 18.85 -5.99 -3.12
C LEU A 10 19.05 -4.53 -3.48
N ALA A 11 18.08 -3.69 -3.14
CA ALA A 11 18.25 -2.25 -3.28
C ALA A 11 17.86 -1.53 -2.00
N GLU A 12 18.65 -0.52 -1.67
CA GLU A 12 18.30 0.51 -0.70
C GLU A 12 17.70 1.66 -1.49
N TYR A 13 16.38 1.76 -1.44
CA TYR A 13 15.62 2.84 -2.03
C TYR A 13 15.26 3.87 -0.97
N ASN A 14 15.65 5.11 -1.21
CA ASN A 14 15.24 6.25 -0.41
C ASN A 14 15.00 7.43 -1.34
N THR A 15 13.80 7.99 -1.30
CA THR A 15 13.40 9.15 -2.13
C THR A 15 14.34 10.35 -2.03
N ASN A 16 15.11 10.47 -0.95
CA ASN A 16 15.99 11.61 -0.67
C ASN A 16 17.49 11.27 -0.66
N ARG A 17 17.91 10.08 -1.09
CA ARG A 17 19.33 9.66 -1.10
C ARG A 17 19.70 8.96 -2.40
N ASN A 18 21.00 8.81 -2.62
CA ASN A 18 21.48 7.96 -3.69
C ASN A 18 21.06 6.52 -3.41
N ASN A 19 20.21 5.98 -4.27
CA ASN A 19 19.83 4.58 -4.22
C ASN A 19 21.07 3.72 -4.49
N SER A 20 21.18 2.59 -3.78
CA SER A 20 22.24 1.63 -4.02
C SER A 20 21.65 0.26 -4.34
N ILE A 21 22.27 -0.43 -5.27
CA ILE A 21 21.83 -1.74 -5.76
C ILE A 21 23.00 -2.70 -5.58
N LYS A 22 22.71 -3.87 -5.01
CA LYS A 22 23.68 -4.94 -4.80
C LYS A 22 23.14 -6.26 -5.33
N LYS A 23 23.91 -6.92 -6.20
CA LYS A 23 23.58 -8.24 -6.72
C LYS A 23 23.96 -9.34 -5.72
N LEU A 24 23.05 -10.29 -5.50
CA LEU A 24 23.34 -11.45 -4.66
C LEU A 24 24.20 -12.47 -5.42
N HIS A 25 25.20 -12.99 -4.72
CA HIS A 25 26.02 -14.08 -5.24
C HIS A 25 25.30 -15.42 -5.07
N ILE A 26 24.52 -15.81 -6.09
CA ILE A 26 23.74 -17.06 -6.13
C ILE A 26 24.18 -17.88 -7.33
N GLU A 27 24.48 -19.16 -7.11
CA GLU A 27 24.83 -20.08 -8.19
C GLU A 27 23.65 -20.30 -9.15
N ASN A 28 23.94 -20.43 -10.45
CA ASN A 28 22.93 -20.66 -11.49
C ASN A 28 21.99 -21.84 -11.17
N LYS A 29 22.51 -22.93 -10.61
CA LYS A 29 21.71 -24.09 -10.22
C LYS A 29 20.68 -23.78 -9.12
N GLU A 30 20.99 -22.87 -8.20
CA GLU A 30 20.04 -22.43 -7.18
C GLU A 30 19.00 -21.45 -7.76
N LEU A 31 19.41 -20.58 -8.70
CA LEU A 31 18.48 -19.73 -9.46
C LEU A 31 17.49 -20.57 -10.28
N GLU A 32 17.93 -21.66 -10.91
CA GLU A 32 17.06 -22.60 -11.62
C GLU A 32 16.03 -23.24 -10.68
N LYS A 33 16.45 -23.71 -9.49
CA LYS A 33 15.52 -24.26 -8.49
C LYS A 33 14.49 -23.22 -8.05
N LEU A 34 14.91 -21.98 -7.84
CA LEU A 34 14.03 -20.89 -7.43
C LEU A 34 13.05 -20.51 -8.54
N SER A 35 13.49 -20.55 -9.80
CA SER A 35 12.65 -20.27 -10.96
C SER A 35 11.43 -21.20 -11.04
N ILE A 36 11.56 -22.45 -10.59
CA ILE A 36 10.47 -23.43 -10.54
C ILE A 36 9.48 -23.13 -9.39
N LYS A 37 9.94 -22.47 -8.33
CA LYS A 37 9.14 -22.20 -7.13
C LYS A 37 8.43 -20.85 -7.13
N ILE A 38 8.83 -19.89 -7.98
CA ILE A 38 8.19 -18.58 -8.03
C ILE A 38 6.73 -18.73 -8.48
N GLU A 39 5.82 -18.27 -7.63
CA GLU A 39 4.41 -18.11 -7.95
C GLU A 39 4.22 -16.75 -8.61
N GLN A 40 3.85 -16.76 -9.89
CA GLN A 40 3.53 -15.55 -10.62
C GLN A 40 2.26 -14.91 -10.05
N PRO A 41 2.26 -13.58 -9.83
CA PRO A 41 1.05 -12.87 -9.51
C PRO A 41 0.01 -13.09 -10.61
N SER A 42 -1.24 -13.39 -10.24
CA SER A 42 -2.32 -13.58 -11.21
C SER A 42 -2.47 -12.34 -12.09
N GLN A 43 -2.12 -12.46 -13.37
CA GLN A 43 -2.28 -11.38 -14.36
C GLN A 43 -3.70 -11.30 -14.94
N ASN A 44 -4.55 -12.29 -14.64
CA ASN A 44 -5.94 -12.33 -15.08
C ASN A 44 -6.71 -11.10 -14.59
N ARG A 45 -7.40 -10.41 -15.52
CA ARG A 45 -8.28 -9.26 -15.24
C ARG A 45 -7.59 -8.09 -14.53
N LEU A 46 -6.30 -7.85 -14.77
CA LEU A 46 -5.68 -6.59 -14.36
C LEU A 46 -6.35 -5.45 -15.13
N PRO A 47 -7.02 -4.50 -14.46
CA PRO A 47 -7.63 -3.37 -15.13
C PRO A 47 -6.52 -2.47 -15.70
N LEU A 48 -6.74 -1.93 -16.89
CA LEU A 48 -5.83 -0.96 -17.46
C LEU A 48 -5.92 0.36 -16.69
N PHE A 49 -4.77 0.98 -16.49
CA PHE A 49 -4.61 2.26 -15.82
C PHE A 49 -5.28 3.39 -16.62
N ASP A 50 -5.00 3.43 -17.93
CA ASP A 50 -5.48 4.49 -18.83
C ASP A 50 -6.89 4.24 -19.38
N SER A 51 -7.41 3.00 -19.32
CA SER A 51 -8.66 2.66 -20.01
C SER A 51 -9.94 3.11 -19.31
N MET A 52 -9.84 3.71 -18.12
CA MET A 52 -11.03 4.15 -17.37
C MET A 52 -10.67 5.36 -16.53
N SER A 53 -10.94 6.55 -17.09
CA SER A 53 -11.35 7.68 -16.28
C SER A 53 -12.33 7.20 -15.18
N GLU A 54 -11.95 7.44 -13.92
CA GLU A 54 -12.76 7.39 -12.70
C GLU A 54 -12.85 6.11 -11.85
N ASN A 55 -12.72 4.87 -12.35
CA ASN A 55 -13.21 3.72 -11.56
C ASN A 55 -12.18 2.74 -10.98
N ILE A 56 -10.96 2.65 -11.49
CA ILE A 56 -10.03 1.60 -11.02
C ILE A 56 -9.58 1.85 -9.58
N PHE A 57 -9.23 3.09 -9.25
CA PHE A 57 -8.74 3.46 -7.91
C PHE A 57 -9.86 3.40 -6.86
N SER A 58 -11.11 3.47 -7.30
CA SER A 58 -12.26 3.37 -6.42
C SER A 58 -12.49 1.92 -5.92
N THR A 59 -11.98 0.90 -6.63
CA THR A 59 -12.33 -0.52 -6.41
C THR A 59 -11.16 -1.51 -6.39
N SER A 60 -10.07 -1.26 -7.11
CA SER A 60 -8.97 -2.21 -7.31
C SER A 60 -7.66 -1.66 -6.75
N THR A 61 -6.89 -2.50 -6.07
CA THR A 61 -5.51 -2.22 -5.65
C THR A 61 -4.47 -2.70 -6.66
N ARG A 62 -4.93 -3.16 -7.84
CA ARG A 62 -4.11 -3.79 -8.89
C ARG A 62 -4.46 -3.17 -10.22
N PHE A 63 -3.47 -2.96 -11.08
CA PHE A 63 -3.67 -2.37 -12.42
C PHE A 63 -2.48 -2.66 -13.34
N LYS A 64 -2.66 -2.38 -14.64
CA LYS A 64 -1.62 -2.49 -15.67
C LYS A 64 -1.53 -1.18 -16.45
N ILE A 65 -0.32 -0.70 -16.70
CA ILE A 65 0.00 0.34 -17.69
C ILE A 65 0.68 -0.38 -18.84
N GLU A 66 0.08 -0.33 -20.04
CA GLU A 66 0.64 -1.01 -21.22
C GLU A 66 1.87 -0.29 -21.76
N GLU A 67 1.82 1.04 -21.73
CA GLU A 67 2.89 1.90 -22.20
C GLU A 67 3.18 2.96 -21.15
N LEU A 68 4.19 2.71 -20.32
CA LEU A 68 4.60 3.60 -19.24
C LEU A 68 5.25 4.86 -19.82
N SER A 69 4.47 5.93 -19.92
CA SER A 69 4.90 7.25 -20.40
C SER A 69 5.79 7.97 -19.40
N GLU A 70 6.72 8.79 -19.90
CA GLU A 70 7.61 9.67 -19.11
C GLU A 70 6.85 10.66 -18.23
N ASN A 71 5.62 11.01 -18.60
CA ASN A 71 4.76 11.90 -17.82
C ASN A 71 4.07 11.20 -16.63
N SER A 72 4.17 9.86 -16.54
CA SER A 72 3.58 9.11 -15.43
C SER A 72 4.39 9.32 -14.16
N TYR A 73 3.73 9.56 -13.03
CA TYR A 73 4.38 9.57 -11.71
C TYR A 73 4.95 8.19 -11.30
N LEU A 74 4.66 7.13 -12.07
CA LEU A 74 5.23 5.79 -11.89
C LEU A 74 6.41 5.52 -12.83
N TYR A 75 6.83 6.49 -13.64
CA TYR A 75 7.90 6.32 -14.63
C TYR A 75 9.24 5.93 -13.98
N PHE A 76 9.50 6.34 -12.73
CA PHE A 76 10.71 5.96 -11.99
C PHE A 76 10.93 4.43 -11.90
N LEU A 77 9.88 3.61 -12.04
CA LEU A 77 10.01 2.15 -12.06
C LEU A 77 10.73 1.64 -13.33
N LYS A 78 10.65 2.38 -14.44
CA LYS A 78 11.47 2.12 -15.63
C LYS A 78 12.93 2.44 -15.38
N GLU A 79 13.24 3.58 -14.77
CA GLU A 79 14.62 3.94 -14.42
C GLU A 79 15.23 2.88 -13.48
N PHE A 80 14.42 2.34 -12.57
CA PHE A 80 14.82 1.24 -11.70
C PHE A 80 15.10 -0.06 -12.45
N PHE A 81 14.35 -0.34 -13.51
CA PHE A 81 14.62 -1.45 -14.42
C PHE A 81 15.94 -1.27 -15.17
N GLU A 82 16.18 -0.07 -15.73
CA GLU A 82 17.40 0.26 -16.45
C GLU A 82 18.63 0.16 -15.54
N ALA A 83 18.54 0.67 -14.29
CA ALA A 83 19.61 0.53 -13.30
C ALA A 83 19.95 -0.93 -12.98
N ILE A 84 18.97 -1.85 -13.04
CA ILE A 84 19.19 -3.29 -12.85
C ILE A 84 19.78 -3.96 -14.10
N GLU A 85 19.52 -3.41 -15.30
CA GLU A 85 20.23 -3.82 -16.50
C GLU A 85 21.72 -3.41 -16.43
N GLU A 86 22.02 -2.19 -15.97
CA GLU A 86 23.39 -1.67 -15.83
C GLU A 86 24.18 -2.28 -14.65
N ALA A 87 23.50 -2.64 -13.55
CA ALA A 87 24.14 -3.22 -12.37
C ALA A 87 24.89 -4.53 -12.68
N ASP A 88 24.46 -5.27 -13.71
CA ASP A 88 25.14 -6.48 -14.20
C ASP A 88 26.56 -6.19 -14.74
N ASP A 89 26.82 -4.98 -15.22
CA ASP A 89 28.08 -4.59 -15.87
C ASP A 89 29.09 -3.95 -14.89
N THR A 90 28.66 -3.62 -13.66
CA THR A 90 29.40 -2.75 -12.73
C THR A 90 30.01 -3.45 -11.51
N ASP A 91 30.08 -4.79 -11.50
CA ASP A 91 30.60 -5.58 -10.36
C ASP A 91 30.01 -5.18 -9.00
N SER A 92 28.75 -4.74 -8.99
CA SER A 92 28.02 -4.26 -7.82
C SER A 92 27.55 -5.41 -6.92
N TRP A 93 28.42 -6.35 -6.59
CA TRP A 93 28.09 -7.53 -5.79
C TRP A 93 27.90 -7.18 -4.31
N LEU A 94 26.98 -7.88 -3.65
CA LEU A 94 26.94 -7.95 -2.20
C LEU A 94 28.13 -8.80 -1.74
N GLY A 95 29.01 -8.22 -0.94
CA GLY A 95 30.26 -8.87 -0.51
C GLY A 95 30.02 -10.11 0.35
N SER A 96 29.08 -10.03 1.30
CA SER A 96 28.64 -11.16 2.11
C SER A 96 27.17 -11.00 2.51
N LEU A 97 26.46 -12.12 2.71
CA LEU A 97 25.14 -12.08 3.35
C LEU A 97 25.22 -11.66 4.82
N ASP A 98 26.33 -11.94 5.50
CA ASP A 98 26.55 -11.53 6.90
C ASP A 98 26.51 -10.00 7.07
N ASP A 99 26.79 -9.25 6.00
CA ASP A 99 26.71 -7.79 5.99
C ASP A 99 25.27 -7.30 6.25
N LEU A 100 24.26 -8.08 5.89
CA LEU A 100 22.85 -7.75 6.11
C LEU A 100 22.41 -7.90 7.57
N PHE A 101 23.18 -8.62 8.39
CA PHE A 101 22.87 -8.88 9.81
C PHE A 101 23.52 -7.86 10.74
N GLN A 102 24.35 -6.96 10.23
CA GLN A 102 25.07 -5.98 11.05
C GLN A 102 24.31 -4.64 11.08
N ASP A 103 23.83 -4.24 12.27
CA ASP A 103 23.11 -2.97 12.49
C ASP A 103 23.90 -1.72 12.05
N LYS A 104 25.23 -1.82 11.91
CA LYS A 104 26.13 -0.73 11.51
C LYS A 104 26.57 -0.78 10.05
N TYR A 105 26.02 -1.70 9.25
CA TYR A 105 26.37 -1.78 7.84
C TYR A 105 25.73 -0.61 7.07
N PRO A 106 26.46 0.03 6.13
CA PRO A 106 25.95 1.21 5.41
C PRO A 106 24.83 0.89 4.41
N PHE A 107 24.68 -0.38 4.01
CA PHE A 107 23.65 -0.80 3.06
C PHE A 107 22.45 -1.41 3.81
N GLN A 108 21.29 -0.75 3.72
CA GLN A 108 20.06 -1.18 4.39
C GLN A 108 18.97 -1.42 3.36
N PRO A 109 18.93 -2.61 2.73
CA PRO A 109 18.00 -2.86 1.65
C PRO A 109 16.55 -2.89 2.16
N ASN A 110 15.67 -2.22 1.45
CA ASN A 110 14.22 -2.26 1.64
C ASN A 110 13.50 -2.87 0.43
N VAL A 111 14.21 -3.13 -0.68
CA VAL A 111 13.67 -3.73 -1.91
C VAL A 111 14.43 -5.01 -2.27
N ILE A 112 13.70 -6.03 -2.73
CA ILE A 112 14.23 -7.22 -3.41
C ILE A 112 13.72 -7.22 -4.85
N ILE A 113 14.62 -7.44 -5.80
CA ILE A 113 14.33 -7.39 -7.23
C ILE A 113 14.80 -8.68 -7.88
N TYR A 114 13.91 -9.30 -8.63
CA TYR A 114 14.20 -10.51 -9.40
C TYR A 114 14.28 -10.12 -10.86
N LYS A 115 15.48 -10.18 -11.44
CA LYS A 115 15.65 -10.06 -12.89
C LYS A 115 15.37 -11.41 -13.52
N LEU A 116 14.42 -11.45 -14.44
CA LEU A 116 13.96 -12.70 -15.03
C LEU A 116 13.62 -12.58 -16.52
N LYS A 117 13.58 -13.73 -17.17
CA LYS A 117 13.02 -13.89 -18.52
C LYS A 117 11.73 -14.68 -18.42
N GLU A 118 10.64 -14.07 -18.86
CA GLU A 118 9.38 -14.79 -19.10
C GLU A 118 9.43 -15.39 -20.50
N ILE A 119 9.19 -16.69 -20.60
CA ILE A 119 9.24 -17.45 -21.84
C ILE A 119 7.84 -18.02 -22.11
N TYR A 120 7.22 -17.55 -23.18
CA TYR A 120 5.95 -18.05 -23.67
C TYR A 120 6.09 -18.42 -25.14
N GLU A 121 5.97 -19.72 -25.46
CA GLU A 121 6.21 -20.26 -26.80
C GLU A 121 7.56 -19.81 -27.38
N HIS A 122 7.56 -18.90 -28.36
CA HIS A 122 8.76 -18.34 -29.00
C HIS A 122 9.12 -16.93 -28.51
N GLU A 123 8.30 -16.32 -27.66
CA GLU A 123 8.52 -14.98 -27.12
C GLU A 123 9.31 -15.02 -25.81
N LYS A 124 10.24 -14.07 -25.67
CA LYS A 124 11.04 -13.88 -24.45
C LYS A 124 10.92 -12.43 -24.03
N LYS A 125 10.34 -12.19 -22.85
CA LYS A 125 10.24 -10.86 -22.26
C LYS A 125 11.25 -10.70 -21.13
N SER A 126 11.98 -9.60 -21.12
CA SER A 126 12.85 -9.22 -20.00
C SER A 126 11.99 -8.52 -18.97
N CYS A 127 12.00 -9.02 -17.74
CA CYS A 127 11.15 -8.48 -16.68
C CYS A 127 11.94 -8.34 -15.38
N ILE A 128 11.53 -7.40 -14.56
CA ILE A 128 11.85 -7.42 -13.13
C ILE A 128 10.58 -7.61 -12.32
N TYR A 129 10.69 -8.41 -11.26
CA TYR A 129 9.66 -8.53 -10.24
C TYR A 129 10.17 -7.90 -8.94
N ILE A 130 9.34 -7.06 -8.32
CA ILE A 130 9.72 -6.26 -7.15
C ILE A 130 8.94 -6.72 -5.92
N LYS A 131 9.65 -6.80 -4.79
CA LYS A 131 9.12 -7.17 -3.47
C LYS A 131 9.76 -6.30 -2.39
N ALA A 132 9.01 -6.00 -1.31
CA ALA A 132 9.59 -5.39 -0.12
C ALA A 132 10.52 -6.39 0.60
N PHE A 133 11.73 -5.95 0.93
CA PHE A 133 12.61 -6.63 1.87
C PHE A 133 12.03 -6.49 3.28
N LYS A 134 12.09 -7.57 4.07
CA LYS A 134 11.60 -7.58 5.45
C LYS A 134 12.66 -8.20 6.34
N ASN A 135 12.89 -7.63 7.52
CA ASN A 135 13.90 -8.13 8.47
C ASN A 135 13.65 -9.59 8.88
N ASN A 136 12.40 -10.07 8.87
CA ASN A 136 12.09 -11.47 9.16
C ASN A 136 12.54 -12.46 8.06
N MET A 137 13.02 -11.96 6.91
CA MET A 137 13.68 -12.77 5.89
C MET A 137 15.13 -13.09 6.27
N LEU A 138 15.71 -12.33 7.21
CA LEU A 138 17.01 -12.60 7.80
C LEU A 138 16.81 -13.47 9.04
N MET A 139 17.37 -14.67 9.04
CA MET A 139 17.32 -15.61 10.15
C MET A 139 18.73 -15.94 10.60
N GLU A 140 19.09 -15.60 11.83
CA GLU A 140 20.26 -16.20 12.46
C GLU A 140 19.96 -17.68 12.73
N ASP A 141 20.83 -18.56 12.25
CA ASP A 141 20.78 -19.98 12.54
C ASP A 141 20.99 -20.22 14.04
N ARG A 142 19.88 -20.50 14.74
CA ARG A 142 19.89 -20.96 16.14
C ARG A 142 19.84 -22.48 16.27
N THR A 143 20.08 -23.24 15.20
CA THR A 143 19.94 -24.71 15.22
C THR A 143 21.07 -25.49 15.93
N ILE A 144 22.05 -24.83 16.56
CA ILE A 144 22.96 -25.51 17.52
C ILE A 144 22.26 -25.80 18.87
N LEU A 145 21.13 -25.16 19.20
CA LEU A 145 20.45 -25.35 20.49
C LEU A 145 19.11 -26.07 20.36
N PHE A 146 19.14 -27.31 19.86
CA PHE A 146 18.03 -28.29 19.92
C PHE A 146 16.99 -28.24 18.79
N GLY A 147 17.19 -29.12 17.80
CA GLY A 147 16.20 -30.11 17.36
C GLY A 147 14.78 -29.63 17.02
N LYS A 148 14.49 -29.64 15.71
CA LYS A 148 13.24 -29.28 15.00
C LYS A 148 13.22 -27.82 14.54
N MET A 149 13.56 -27.65 13.26
CA MET A 149 13.20 -26.47 12.46
C MET A 149 11.71 -26.18 12.67
N LYS A 150 11.40 -25.08 13.34
CA LYS A 150 10.04 -24.57 13.43
C LYS A 150 9.64 -24.13 12.02
N LYS A 151 8.60 -24.74 11.46
CA LYS A 151 7.83 -24.13 10.36
C LYS A 151 7.50 -22.70 10.79
N LEU A 152 8.03 -21.71 10.07
CA LEU A 152 7.65 -20.32 10.26
C LEU A 152 6.28 -20.07 9.64
N ASP A 153 5.54 -19.18 10.28
CA ASP A 153 4.11 -18.93 10.11
C ASP A 153 3.66 -18.78 8.65
N ASN A 154 2.57 -19.48 8.34
CA ASN A 154 1.83 -19.42 7.08
C ASN A 154 1.38 -17.99 6.69
N GLU A 155 1.45 -17.02 7.61
CA GLU A 155 1.03 -15.64 7.38
C GLU A 155 2.03 -14.80 6.58
N SER A 156 3.31 -15.19 6.52
CA SER A 156 4.35 -14.38 5.86
C SER A 156 4.63 -14.74 4.40
N GLY A 157 4.12 -15.89 3.93
CA GLY A 157 4.21 -16.32 2.53
C GLY A 157 5.62 -16.53 1.98
N VAL A 158 6.60 -16.66 2.86
CA VAL A 158 7.99 -16.95 2.49
C VAL A 158 8.17 -18.46 2.54
N ASN A 159 8.21 -19.10 1.37
CA ASN A 159 8.56 -20.51 1.24
C ASN A 159 10.08 -20.63 1.03
N GLU A 160 10.75 -21.59 1.68
CA GLU A 160 12.22 -21.61 1.81
C GLU A 160 12.96 -21.88 0.48
N ILE A 161 13.87 -20.96 0.15
CA ILE A 161 15.20 -21.22 -0.45
C ILE A 161 16.18 -20.34 0.31
N GLY A 162 17.04 -20.96 1.12
CA GLY A 162 18.12 -20.27 1.83
C GLY A 162 19.35 -20.18 0.93
N VAL A 163 19.91 -18.98 0.75
CA VAL A 163 21.25 -18.81 0.17
C VAL A 163 22.25 -19.08 1.29
N LEU A 164 22.98 -20.19 1.20
CA LEU A 164 23.90 -20.65 2.25
C LEU A 164 25.27 -19.98 2.11
N GLN A 165 25.68 -19.25 3.14
CA GLN A 165 27.06 -19.22 3.64
C GLN A 165 27.05 -18.72 5.09
N GLY A 166 27.41 -19.57 6.06
CA GLY A 166 27.52 -19.21 7.49
C GLY A 166 26.29 -19.50 8.37
N LYS A 167 26.36 -19.11 9.65
CA LYS A 167 25.30 -19.27 10.68
C LYS A 167 24.07 -18.38 10.44
N SER A 168 23.84 -17.92 9.22
CA SER A 168 22.89 -16.88 8.88
C SER A 168 22.19 -17.30 7.60
N ILE A 169 20.86 -17.26 7.59
CA ILE A 169 20.02 -17.69 6.48
C ILE A 169 19.26 -16.47 5.96
N PHE A 170 19.37 -16.21 4.67
CA PHE A 170 18.50 -15.25 3.99
C PHE A 170 17.45 -15.99 3.17
N VAL A 171 16.17 -15.79 3.51
CA VAL A 171 15.04 -16.48 2.87
C VAL A 171 14.42 -15.61 1.79
N LEU A 172 14.49 -16.11 0.55
CA LEU A 172 14.01 -15.39 -0.62
C LEU A 172 12.49 -15.53 -0.82
N PRO A 173 11.75 -14.44 -1.05
CA PRO A 173 10.31 -14.49 -1.32
C PRO A 173 10.00 -15.22 -2.65
N GLN A 174 8.96 -16.06 -2.64
CA GLN A 174 8.55 -16.82 -3.83
C GLN A 174 7.24 -16.32 -4.44
N ARG A 175 6.50 -15.44 -3.75
CA ARG A 175 5.16 -15.00 -4.14
C ARG A 175 4.83 -13.60 -3.64
N ASP A 176 3.62 -13.13 -3.93
CA ASP A 176 3.05 -11.85 -3.48
C ASP A 176 3.91 -10.64 -3.87
N PHE A 177 4.46 -10.63 -5.09
CA PHE A 177 5.21 -9.49 -5.63
C PHE A 177 4.33 -8.24 -5.70
N ILE A 178 4.94 -7.07 -5.53
CA ILE A 178 4.26 -5.77 -5.46
C ILE A 178 3.95 -5.27 -6.87
N CYS A 179 4.93 -5.36 -7.76
CA CYS A 179 4.78 -5.02 -9.17
C CYS A 179 5.78 -5.79 -10.04
N SER A 180 5.56 -5.75 -11.36
CA SER A 180 6.55 -6.14 -12.36
C SER A 180 6.67 -5.06 -13.44
N VAL A 181 7.88 -4.90 -13.96
CA VAL A 181 8.19 -4.04 -15.11
C VAL A 181 8.69 -4.95 -16.22
N GLU A 182 8.11 -4.82 -17.40
CA GLU A 182 8.34 -5.70 -18.54
C GLU A 182 8.76 -4.87 -19.74
N LYS A 183 9.90 -5.22 -20.33
CA LYS A 183 10.40 -4.59 -21.55
C LYS A 183 10.01 -5.44 -22.74
N GLU A 184 9.17 -4.87 -23.60
CA GLU A 184 8.69 -5.51 -24.82
C GLU A 184 9.70 -5.32 -25.98
N HIS A 185 9.50 -6.06 -27.07
CA HIS A 185 10.42 -6.10 -28.22
C HIS A 185 10.59 -4.75 -28.93
N ASN A 186 9.64 -3.83 -28.81
CA ASN A 186 9.67 -2.48 -29.36
C ASN A 186 10.22 -1.43 -28.38
N ASN A 187 10.86 -1.85 -27.29
CA ASN A 187 11.27 -1.02 -26.14
C ASN A 187 10.11 -0.38 -25.36
N ASN A 188 8.85 -0.74 -25.63
CA ASN A 188 7.75 -0.32 -24.77
C ASN A 188 7.89 -0.97 -23.39
N ILE A 189 7.59 -0.20 -22.36
CA ILE A 189 7.64 -0.65 -20.98
C ILE A 189 6.21 -0.83 -20.47
N THR A 190 5.86 -2.07 -20.13
CA THR A 190 4.62 -2.39 -19.43
C THR A 190 4.88 -2.44 -17.94
N LEU A 191 4.07 -1.74 -17.14
CA LEU A 191 4.05 -1.84 -15.69
C LEU A 191 2.81 -2.61 -15.24
N LYS A 192 2.99 -3.63 -14.40
CA LYS A 192 1.90 -4.32 -13.72
C LYS A 192 2.04 -4.09 -12.21
N VAL A 193 1.05 -3.45 -11.61
CA VAL A 193 0.97 -3.25 -10.15
C VAL A 193 0.01 -4.27 -9.57
N TYR A 194 0.50 -5.09 -8.64
CA TYR A 194 -0.27 -6.14 -7.98
C TYR A 194 -0.72 -5.75 -6.57
N ASN A 195 -0.09 -4.74 -5.97
CA ASN A 195 -0.53 -4.11 -4.74
C ASN A 195 -0.08 -2.65 -4.67
N ALA A 196 -0.98 -1.73 -5.02
CA ALA A 196 -0.72 -0.30 -5.05
C ALA A 196 -0.38 0.30 -3.67
N MET A 197 -0.96 -0.24 -2.59
CA MET A 197 -0.71 0.28 -1.24
C MET A 197 0.68 -0.12 -0.72
N GLU A 198 1.11 -1.35 -1.03
CA GLU A 198 2.49 -1.77 -0.72
C GLU A 198 3.51 -1.09 -1.65
N LEU A 199 3.13 -0.75 -2.89
CA LEU A 199 3.96 0.06 -3.79
C LEU A 199 4.20 1.46 -3.20
N ASP A 200 3.13 2.14 -2.78
CA ASP A 200 3.25 3.42 -2.07
C ASP A 200 4.09 3.27 -0.80
N LYS A 201 3.84 2.26 0.03
CA LYS A 201 4.61 2.05 1.25
C LYS A 201 6.11 1.90 0.98
N LEU A 202 6.47 1.27 -0.14
CA LEU A 202 7.86 1.01 -0.49
C LEU A 202 8.54 2.22 -1.13
N PHE A 203 7.84 2.96 -2.00
CA PHE A 203 8.42 4.03 -2.82
C PHE A 203 7.91 5.44 -2.49
N SER A 204 7.00 5.58 -1.52
CA SER A 204 6.35 6.84 -1.13
C SER A 204 5.71 7.58 -2.30
N VAL A 205 4.86 6.88 -3.07
CA VAL A 205 4.20 7.42 -4.26
C VAL A 205 2.94 8.18 -3.87
N GLU A 206 3.11 9.38 -3.32
CA GLU A 206 2.00 10.18 -2.76
C GLU A 206 0.87 10.43 -3.77
N LYS A 207 1.21 10.71 -5.04
CA LYS A 207 0.23 10.92 -6.12
C LYS A 207 -0.71 9.72 -6.31
N LEU A 208 -0.20 8.50 -6.12
CA LEU A 208 -1.01 7.29 -6.16
C LEU A 208 -2.05 7.29 -5.02
N ILE A 209 -1.64 7.65 -3.80
CA ILE A 209 -2.55 7.74 -2.65
C ILE A 209 -3.60 8.83 -2.86
N GLU A 210 -3.24 9.95 -3.46
CA GLU A 210 -4.19 11.02 -3.82
C GLU A 210 -5.25 10.53 -4.81
N ASP A 211 -4.85 9.85 -5.88
CA ASP A 211 -5.77 9.28 -6.87
C ASP A 211 -6.75 8.29 -6.22
N TYR A 212 -6.25 7.42 -5.33
CA TYR A 212 -7.09 6.53 -4.54
C TYR A 212 -8.04 7.28 -3.62
N ALA A 213 -7.55 8.25 -2.84
CA ALA A 213 -8.37 9.01 -1.92
C ALA A 213 -9.51 9.73 -2.66
N GLU A 214 -9.20 10.45 -3.73
CA GLU A 214 -10.18 11.16 -4.55
C GLU A 214 -11.30 10.23 -5.03
N LYS A 215 -10.94 9.12 -5.69
CA LYS A 215 -11.94 8.21 -6.26
C LYS A 215 -12.73 7.48 -5.18
N LYS A 216 -12.17 7.26 -3.99
CA LYS A 216 -12.88 6.69 -2.84
C LYS A 216 -13.85 7.68 -2.20
N ILE A 217 -13.47 8.95 -2.07
CA ILE A 217 -14.34 10.02 -1.59
C ILE A 217 -15.57 10.12 -2.50
N ARG A 218 -15.36 10.16 -3.82
CA ARG A 218 -16.45 10.24 -4.82
C ARG A 218 -17.43 9.07 -4.74
N ARG A 219 -17.02 7.90 -4.22
CA ARG A 219 -17.94 6.77 -3.98
C ARG A 219 -18.96 7.05 -2.89
N PHE A 220 -18.72 7.92 -1.91
CA PHE A 220 -19.73 8.26 -0.91
C PHE A 220 -20.93 9.01 -1.50
N VAL A 221 -20.71 9.77 -2.57
CA VAL A 221 -21.74 10.58 -3.24
C VAL A 221 -22.10 10.09 -4.64
N SER A 222 -21.70 8.87 -4.99
CA SER A 222 -22.00 8.28 -6.30
C SER A 222 -23.50 8.14 -6.52
N ALA A 223 -23.95 8.47 -7.73
CA ALA A 223 -25.32 8.22 -8.17
C ALA A 223 -25.62 6.72 -8.38
N ASP A 224 -24.58 5.92 -8.65
CA ASP A 224 -24.70 4.46 -8.77
C ASP A 224 -24.80 3.83 -7.37
N LYS A 225 -26.01 3.39 -7.00
CA LYS A 225 -26.30 2.80 -5.69
C LYS A 225 -25.46 1.57 -5.37
N ASP A 226 -25.07 0.78 -6.38
CA ASP A 226 -24.30 -0.45 -6.17
C ASP A 226 -22.82 -0.14 -5.91
N ARG A 227 -22.35 1.02 -6.35
CA ARG A 227 -20.98 1.50 -6.09
C ARG A 227 -20.90 2.45 -4.91
N LYS A 228 -22.01 3.02 -4.49
CA LYS A 228 -22.05 4.01 -3.42
C LYS A 228 -21.60 3.41 -2.09
N PHE A 229 -20.67 4.08 -1.42
CA PHE A 229 -20.34 3.71 -0.04
C PHE A 229 -21.46 4.17 0.89
N LYS A 230 -21.93 3.21 1.70
CA LYS A 230 -22.81 3.44 2.83
C LYS A 230 -22.08 3.06 4.10
N LEU A 231 -22.46 3.66 5.21
CA LEU A 231 -21.85 3.41 6.52
C LEU A 231 -22.84 2.73 7.45
N THR A 232 -22.33 2.06 8.48
CA THR A 232 -23.12 1.42 9.54
C THR A 232 -23.98 0.25 9.06
N ARG A 233 -24.44 -0.57 10.01
CA ARG A 233 -25.38 -1.66 9.74
C ARG A 233 -26.70 -1.17 9.14
N SER A 234 -27.08 0.08 9.40
CA SER A 234 -28.29 0.69 8.85
C SER A 234 -28.09 1.24 7.44
N ASN A 235 -26.92 1.05 6.81
CA ASN A 235 -26.64 1.51 5.45
C ASN A 235 -26.91 3.01 5.27
N ALA A 236 -26.44 3.81 6.23
CA ALA A 236 -26.56 5.26 6.23
C ALA A 236 -25.85 5.89 5.02
N ASP A 237 -26.51 6.85 4.40
CA ASP A 237 -25.95 7.61 3.28
C ASP A 237 -25.05 8.74 3.80
N VAL A 238 -23.94 8.98 3.09
CA VAL A 238 -23.05 10.11 3.37
C VAL A 238 -23.26 11.19 2.31
N PHE A 239 -23.36 12.43 2.74
CA PHE A 239 -23.45 13.60 1.87
C PHE A 239 -22.37 14.61 2.23
N PHE A 240 -21.67 15.12 1.21
CA PHE A 240 -20.75 16.23 1.40
C PHE A 240 -21.50 17.55 1.28
N LYS A 241 -21.99 18.07 2.41
CA LYS A 241 -22.79 19.30 2.48
C LYS A 241 -22.56 20.11 3.74
N ASP A 242 -22.50 21.42 3.57
CA ASP A 242 -22.45 22.37 4.68
C ASP A 242 -23.81 22.51 5.41
N THR A 243 -23.84 23.36 6.45
CA THR A 243 -25.04 23.57 7.26
C THR A 243 -26.25 24.08 6.50
N ASP A 244 -26.02 24.81 5.41
CA ASP A 244 -27.05 25.39 4.56
C ASP A 244 -27.52 24.43 3.46
N GLY A 245 -26.86 23.27 3.35
CA GLY A 245 -27.20 22.20 2.41
C GLY A 245 -26.52 22.32 1.04
N ASN A 246 -25.56 23.23 0.90
CA ASN A 246 -24.77 23.38 -0.33
C ASN A 246 -23.84 22.17 -0.50
N ASP A 247 -23.65 21.71 -1.74
CA ASP A 247 -22.68 20.66 -2.06
C ASP A 247 -21.25 21.14 -1.76
N LYS A 248 -20.50 20.29 -1.05
CA LYS A 248 -19.11 20.51 -0.62
C LYS A 248 -18.16 19.42 -1.09
N THR A 249 -18.56 18.63 -2.08
CA THR A 249 -17.77 17.48 -2.55
C THR A 249 -16.38 17.90 -3.01
N GLU A 250 -16.24 18.96 -3.80
CA GLU A 250 -14.93 19.39 -4.30
C GLU A 250 -14.06 20.02 -3.21
N GLU A 251 -14.65 20.76 -2.26
CA GLU A 251 -13.93 21.30 -1.11
C GLU A 251 -13.43 20.19 -0.19
N VAL A 252 -14.24 19.15 0.06
CA VAL A 252 -13.83 17.96 0.82
C VAL A 252 -12.68 17.24 0.13
N VAL A 253 -12.79 17.02 -1.18
CA VAL A 253 -11.72 16.40 -1.99
C VAL A 253 -10.43 17.23 -1.91
N SER A 254 -10.53 18.55 -2.09
CA SER A 254 -9.39 19.46 -2.04
C SER A 254 -8.72 19.47 -0.67
N GLU A 255 -9.49 19.56 0.41
CA GLU A 255 -8.94 19.56 1.78
C GLU A 255 -8.14 18.28 2.06
N ILE A 256 -8.65 17.12 1.62
CA ILE A 256 -7.97 15.83 1.84
C ILE A 256 -6.71 15.72 0.97
N ILE A 257 -6.80 16.04 -0.32
CA ILE A 257 -5.67 15.90 -1.25
C ILE A 257 -4.55 16.90 -0.94
N THR A 258 -4.88 18.12 -0.52
CA THR A 258 -3.89 19.15 -0.20
C THR A 258 -3.36 19.07 1.23
N SER A 259 -3.94 18.21 2.07
CA SER A 259 -3.47 17.99 3.43
C SER A 259 -2.01 17.56 3.45
N LYS A 260 -1.23 18.07 4.41
CA LYS A 260 0.14 17.60 4.67
C LYS A 260 0.19 16.26 5.41
N ASP A 261 -0.94 15.85 6.00
CA ASP A 261 -1.02 14.61 6.74
C ASP A 261 -1.29 13.42 5.79
N ILE A 262 -0.24 12.66 5.50
CA ILE A 262 -0.32 11.46 4.68
C ILE A 262 -1.23 10.38 5.30
N HIS A 263 -1.35 10.30 6.63
CA HIS A 263 -2.23 9.34 7.29
C HIS A 263 -3.70 9.66 7.05
N LEU A 264 -4.04 10.96 6.96
CA LEU A 264 -5.38 11.39 6.55
C LEU A 264 -5.69 10.89 5.13
N LYS A 265 -4.81 11.18 4.15
CA LYS A 265 -4.97 10.73 2.76
C LYS A 265 -5.11 9.21 2.67
N LYS A 266 -4.23 8.46 3.37
CA LYS A 266 -4.24 6.99 3.41
C LYS A 266 -5.52 6.41 3.99
N THR A 267 -6.12 7.08 4.98
CA THR A 267 -7.39 6.64 5.59
C THR A 267 -8.51 6.61 4.55
N TYR A 268 -8.62 7.64 3.71
CA TYR A 268 -9.59 7.67 2.61
C TYR A 268 -9.23 6.70 1.49
N ALA A 269 -7.97 6.68 1.05
CA ALA A 269 -7.48 5.83 -0.03
C ALA A 269 -7.73 4.32 0.23
N THR A 270 -7.58 3.89 1.47
CA THR A 270 -7.70 2.47 1.87
C THR A 270 -9.11 2.06 2.30
N PHE A 271 -10.06 2.99 2.35
CA PHE A 271 -11.43 2.65 2.72
C PHE A 271 -12.09 1.75 1.67
N SER A 272 -12.87 0.78 2.11
CA SER A 272 -13.41 -0.27 1.24
C SER A 272 -14.89 -0.57 1.43
N GLY A 273 -15.57 0.07 2.40
CA GLY A 273 -16.99 -0.18 2.69
C GLY A 273 -17.34 -1.63 3.09
N ARG A 274 -16.34 -2.49 3.35
CA ARG A 274 -16.56 -3.91 3.63
C ARG A 274 -17.12 -4.11 5.04
N SER A 275 -17.96 -5.13 5.23
CA SER A 275 -18.55 -5.50 6.52
C SER A 275 -17.53 -5.80 7.63
N THR A 276 -16.27 -6.05 7.28
CA THR A 276 -15.18 -6.23 8.24
C THR A 276 -14.77 -4.93 8.93
N LYS A 277 -15.08 -3.75 8.37
CA LYS A 277 -14.76 -2.44 8.94
C LYS A 277 -15.60 -2.18 10.19
N THR A 278 -15.00 -1.60 11.23
CA THR A 278 -15.64 -1.37 12.54
C THR A 278 -16.88 -0.48 12.40
N VAL A 279 -16.79 0.60 11.64
CA VAL A 279 -17.93 1.49 11.37
C VAL A 279 -19.09 0.79 10.66
N GLN A 280 -18.85 -0.30 9.92
CA GLN A 280 -19.91 -1.10 9.27
C GLN A 280 -20.58 -2.08 10.24
N LYS A 281 -20.01 -2.28 11.42
CA LYS A 281 -20.50 -3.20 12.45
C LYS A 281 -21.28 -2.51 13.56
N ILE A 282 -21.48 -1.19 13.50
CA ILE A 282 -22.31 -0.45 14.46
C ILE A 282 -23.56 0.09 13.76
N ASP A 283 -24.60 0.47 14.50
CA ASP A 283 -25.72 1.21 13.94
C ASP A 283 -25.43 2.73 13.91
N LEU A 284 -26.28 3.49 13.22
CA LEU A 284 -26.14 4.94 13.12
C LEU A 284 -26.29 5.64 14.47
N GLN A 285 -27.13 5.09 15.37
CA GLN A 285 -27.31 5.65 16.72
C GLN A 285 -25.99 5.61 17.50
N ARG A 286 -25.29 4.48 17.48
CA ARG A 286 -24.00 4.33 18.16
C ARG A 286 -22.93 5.26 17.61
N LEU A 287 -22.95 5.54 16.30
CA LEU A 287 -22.07 6.55 15.70
C LEU A 287 -22.46 7.97 16.12
N SER A 288 -23.75 8.26 16.24
CA SER A 288 -24.26 9.53 16.79
C SER A 288 -23.84 9.74 18.24
N ASP A 289 -23.89 8.69 19.07
CA ASP A 289 -23.43 8.75 20.46
C ASP A 289 -21.94 9.11 20.54
N VAL A 290 -21.12 8.65 19.58
CA VAL A 290 -19.70 9.03 19.48
C VAL A 290 -19.56 10.53 19.17
N VAL A 291 -20.34 11.06 18.21
CA VAL A 291 -20.32 12.49 17.87
C VAL A 291 -20.74 13.35 19.06
N GLU A 292 -21.76 12.94 19.80
CA GLU A 292 -22.21 13.69 20.99
C GLU A 292 -21.18 13.63 22.13
N LYS A 293 -20.51 12.48 22.36
CA LYS A 293 -19.38 12.42 23.30
C LYS A 293 -18.22 13.32 22.90
N LEU A 294 -17.91 13.41 21.60
CA LEU A 294 -16.90 14.35 21.10
C LEU A 294 -17.35 15.81 21.33
N ARG A 295 -18.64 16.11 21.13
CA ARG A 295 -19.21 17.45 21.43
C ARG A 295 -19.08 17.78 22.92
N GLU A 296 -19.44 16.87 23.81
CA GLU A 296 -19.30 17.02 25.26
C GLU A 296 -17.84 17.25 25.67
N TYR A 297 -16.91 16.51 25.07
CA TYR A 297 -15.47 16.70 25.28
C TYR A 297 -15.01 18.11 24.87
N ILE A 298 -15.44 18.61 23.71
CA ILE A 298 -15.07 19.96 23.23
C ILE A 298 -15.65 21.06 24.14
N LEU A 299 -16.86 20.85 24.68
CA LEU A 299 -17.52 21.83 25.54
C LEU A 299 -16.99 21.80 26.99
N ASN A 300 -16.14 20.83 27.35
CA ASN A 300 -15.53 20.77 28.66
C ASN A 300 -14.43 21.86 28.77
N PRO A 301 -14.58 22.85 29.67
CA PRO A 301 -13.59 23.92 29.81
C PRO A 301 -12.24 23.46 30.38
N GLN A 302 -12.12 22.21 30.82
CA GLN A 302 -10.89 21.63 31.38
C GLN A 302 -10.04 20.87 30.35
N THR A 303 -10.46 20.80 29.09
CA THR A 303 -9.74 20.09 28.04
C THR A 303 -9.09 21.05 27.05
N ASP A 304 -7.80 20.84 26.78
CA ASP A 304 -7.15 21.47 25.63
C ASP A 304 -7.62 20.75 24.36
N ASN A 305 -8.60 21.35 23.69
CA ASN A 305 -9.26 20.75 22.54
C ASN A 305 -8.49 21.04 21.25
N LEU A 306 -8.11 19.98 20.54
CA LEU A 306 -7.43 20.05 19.25
C LEU A 306 -8.37 20.38 18.08
N PHE A 307 -9.67 20.32 18.30
CA PHE A 307 -10.72 20.52 17.31
C PHE A 307 -11.95 21.17 17.95
N THR A 308 -12.81 21.73 17.10
CA THR A 308 -13.97 22.51 17.50
C THR A 308 -15.29 21.83 17.08
N VAL A 309 -16.41 22.31 17.64
CA VAL A 309 -17.75 21.81 17.28
C VAL A 309 -18.04 21.92 15.77
N LYS A 310 -17.43 22.90 15.08
CA LYS A 310 -17.58 23.09 13.63
C LYS A 310 -16.97 21.96 12.79
N GLU A 311 -16.10 21.17 13.38
CA GLU A 311 -15.41 20.05 12.71
C GLU A 311 -16.10 18.71 12.99
N LEU A 312 -17.17 18.70 13.79
CA LEU A 312 -17.97 17.51 14.01
C LEU A 312 -18.88 17.27 12.79
N PRO A 313 -18.90 16.05 12.22
CA PRO A 313 -19.89 15.69 11.21
C PRO A 313 -21.29 15.69 11.83
N ARG A 314 -22.31 16.01 11.04
CA ARG A 314 -23.70 16.04 11.51
C ARG A 314 -24.39 14.73 11.17
N ILE A 315 -25.08 14.14 12.14
CA ILE A 315 -25.80 12.87 11.95
C ILE A 315 -27.30 13.12 12.09
N ASN A 316 -28.07 12.67 11.11
CA ASN A 316 -29.53 12.70 11.14
C ASN A 316 -30.05 11.25 11.17
N ILE A 317 -30.49 10.82 12.36
CA ILE A 317 -31.00 9.48 12.59
C ILE A 317 -32.28 9.21 11.79
N THR A 318 -33.17 10.19 11.69
CA THR A 318 -34.47 10.07 11.02
C THR A 318 -34.31 9.88 9.52
N GLU A 319 -33.39 10.61 8.90
CA GLU A 319 -33.10 10.50 7.47
C GLU A 319 -32.11 9.36 7.16
N ASN A 320 -31.49 8.77 8.19
CA ASN A 320 -30.41 7.78 8.07
C ASN A 320 -29.23 8.33 7.26
N THR A 321 -28.81 9.56 7.58
CA THR A 321 -27.79 10.31 6.83
C THR A 321 -26.69 10.89 7.72
N ILE A 322 -25.50 11.01 7.13
CA ILE A 322 -24.33 11.66 7.72
C ILE A 322 -23.91 12.80 6.78
N TYR A 323 -23.80 14.01 7.30
CA TYR A 323 -23.34 15.18 6.57
C TYR A 323 -21.93 15.54 7.00
N VAL A 324 -21.06 15.71 6.00
CA VAL A 324 -19.64 16.05 6.16
C VAL A 324 -19.36 17.26 5.27
N ASP A 325 -18.53 18.17 5.71
CA ASP A 325 -18.04 19.33 4.97
C ASP A 325 -16.50 19.36 5.03
N GLU A 326 -15.87 20.37 4.46
CA GLU A 326 -14.42 20.49 4.44
C GLU A 326 -13.80 20.55 5.85
N LYS A 327 -14.52 21.08 6.84
CA LYS A 327 -14.04 21.22 8.22
C LYS A 327 -14.05 19.90 8.97
N SER A 328 -15.00 19.03 8.64
CA SER A 328 -15.24 17.78 9.38
C SER A 328 -14.48 16.57 8.83
N VAL A 329 -13.66 16.73 7.78
CA VAL A 329 -12.96 15.61 7.13
C VAL A 329 -12.05 14.82 8.08
N LYS A 330 -11.36 15.47 9.01
CA LYS A 330 -10.45 14.80 9.95
C LYS A 330 -11.21 13.90 10.92
N ILE A 331 -12.31 14.39 11.50
CA ILE A 331 -13.15 13.60 12.40
C ILE A 331 -13.88 12.50 11.62
N PHE A 332 -14.33 12.79 10.40
CA PHE A 332 -14.93 11.77 9.55
C PHE A 332 -13.92 10.65 9.19
N ALA A 333 -12.67 10.99 8.87
CA ALA A 333 -11.61 10.02 8.65
C ALA A 333 -11.38 9.13 9.88
N ALA A 334 -11.42 9.71 11.09
CA ALA A 334 -11.31 8.97 12.35
C ALA A 334 -12.40 7.90 12.49
N MET A 335 -13.61 8.18 11.98
CA MET A 335 -14.72 7.22 11.93
C MET A 335 -14.52 6.12 10.89
N LEU A 336 -13.84 6.40 9.78
CA LEU A 336 -13.56 5.41 8.73
C LEU A 336 -12.42 4.45 9.11
N ASN A 337 -11.49 4.90 9.94
CA ASN A 337 -10.36 4.11 10.41
C ASN A 337 -10.79 3.15 11.53
N ASN A 338 -10.54 1.84 11.34
CA ASN A 338 -10.98 0.79 12.27
C ASN A 338 -10.44 0.93 13.70
N GLU A 339 -9.17 1.29 13.84
CA GLU A 339 -8.51 1.38 15.16
C GLU A 339 -9.00 2.63 15.89
N ILE A 340 -9.08 3.75 15.17
CA ILE A 340 -9.50 5.03 15.74
C ILE A 340 -10.98 4.99 16.14
N ILE A 341 -11.88 4.52 15.27
CA ILE A 341 -13.30 4.42 15.64
C ILE A 341 -13.53 3.45 16.80
N GLN A 342 -12.73 2.38 16.92
CA GLN A 342 -12.82 1.48 18.08
C GLN A 342 -12.46 2.23 19.37
N LYS A 343 -11.35 2.98 19.39
CA LYS A 343 -10.97 3.82 20.54
C LYS A 343 -12.08 4.82 20.89
N LEU A 344 -12.66 5.50 19.89
CA LEU A 344 -13.75 6.45 20.08
C LEU A 344 -15.02 5.80 20.66
N LEU A 345 -15.37 4.60 20.19
CA LEU A 345 -16.51 3.82 20.71
C LEU A 345 -16.31 3.42 22.18
N ASP A 346 -15.07 3.16 22.56
CA ASP A 346 -14.65 2.82 23.93
C ASP A 346 -14.46 4.07 24.81
N GLY A 347 -14.63 5.27 24.25
CA GLY A 347 -14.55 6.55 24.96
C GLY A 347 -13.14 7.16 25.03
N THR A 348 -12.16 6.57 24.35
CA THR A 348 -10.81 7.12 24.23
C THR A 348 -10.76 8.10 23.05
N ILE A 349 -10.52 9.37 23.33
CA ILE A 349 -10.48 10.44 22.32
C ILE A 349 -9.04 10.66 21.86
N GLU A 350 -8.69 10.06 20.73
CA GLU A 350 -7.38 10.16 20.10
C GLU A 350 -7.56 10.26 18.58
N ILE A 351 -7.49 11.48 18.04
CA ILE A 351 -7.63 11.76 16.61
C ILE A 351 -6.29 12.28 16.09
N PRO A 352 -5.49 11.45 15.38
CA PRO A 352 -4.11 11.76 15.07
C PRO A 352 -3.96 12.88 14.03
N TYR A 353 -5.02 13.19 13.26
CA TYR A 353 -4.94 14.13 12.14
C TYR A 353 -4.83 15.61 12.52
N TYR A 354 -4.78 15.91 13.83
CA TYR A 354 -4.59 17.25 14.38
C TYR A 354 -3.19 17.47 14.94
N GLN A 355 -2.38 16.43 15.01
CA GLN A 355 -0.99 16.55 15.43
C GLN A 355 -0.18 17.04 14.22
N GLU A 356 0.53 18.17 14.36
CA GLU A 356 1.50 18.57 13.36
C GLU A 356 2.66 17.55 13.39
N ASN A 357 2.90 16.88 12.25
CA ASN A 357 4.07 16.02 12.05
C ASN A 357 5.29 16.85 11.64
#